data_AF-A0A5C7ZP98-F1
#
_entry.id   AF-A0A5C7ZP98-F1
#
_cell.length_a   1.000
_cell.length_b   1.000
_cell.length_c   1.000
_cell.angle_alpha   90.00
_cell.angle_beta   90.00
_cell.angle_gamma   90.00
#
_symmetry.space_group_name_H-M   'P 1'
#
loop_
_entity.id
_entity.type
_entity.pdbx_description
1 polymer ?
#
loop_
_entity_poly.entity_id
_entity_poly.type
_entity_poly.pdbx_seq_one_letter_code
_entity_poly.pdbx_strand_id
1 'polypeptide(L)'
;NLLMNPEIDFVTLLGQAGTGKTLLTLAAGLTQTLESKHFAEIIMTRVTVPVGEDIGFLPGTEEEKMAPWMGALEDNLDVLTHTDESSSGPYGGDWGKAATHDIIRSKIKVKSMNFMRGRTFLKKYLIIDEAQNLTPKQMKTLITRAGPGTKVVCLGNIAQIDTPYLTEGSSGLTYVVDRFKGWPHSGHITLQRGERSRLADHAAEVL
;
A
#
# COMPACT_ATOMS: atom_id res chain seq x y z
N ASN A 1 -6.38 -1.48 -16.99
CA ASN A 1 -5.62 -1.06 -15.78
C ASN A 1 -6.54 -1.26 -14.57
N LEU A 2 -6.31 -2.30 -13.73
CA LEU A 2 -7.23 -2.66 -12.63
C LEU A 2 -7.26 -1.64 -11.49
N LEU A 3 -6.11 -0.99 -11.19
CA LEU A 3 -6.03 0.01 -10.12
C LEU A 3 -6.89 1.24 -10.43
N MET A 4 -6.99 1.62 -11.71
CA MET A 4 -7.75 2.78 -12.19
C MET A 4 -9.19 2.47 -12.60
N ASN A 5 -9.59 1.19 -12.64
CA ASN A 5 -10.93 0.81 -13.10
C ASN A 5 -11.97 1.06 -11.97
N PRO A 6 -12.97 1.94 -12.16
CA PRO A 6 -13.97 2.23 -11.12
C PRO A 6 -14.87 1.04 -10.79
N GLU A 7 -15.01 0.07 -11.70
CA GLU A 7 -15.82 -1.14 -11.48
C GLU A 7 -15.12 -2.20 -10.64
N ILE A 8 -13.83 -2.03 -10.32
CA ILE A 8 -13.05 -2.98 -9.52
C ILE A 8 -12.91 -2.43 -8.10
N ASP A 9 -13.54 -3.10 -7.15
CA ASP A 9 -13.51 -2.69 -5.74
C ASP A 9 -12.28 -3.26 -5.00
N PHE A 10 -11.80 -4.44 -5.40
CA PHE A 10 -10.73 -5.14 -4.70
C PHE A 10 -9.59 -5.52 -5.64
N VAL A 11 -8.37 -5.14 -5.29
CA VAL A 11 -7.17 -5.51 -6.05
C VAL A 11 -6.16 -6.18 -5.12
N THR A 12 -5.58 -7.29 -5.54
CA THR A 12 -4.33 -7.78 -4.94
C THR A 12 -3.19 -7.59 -5.93
N LEU A 13 -2.13 -6.94 -5.50
CA LEU A 13 -0.93 -6.72 -6.29
C LEU A 13 0.24 -7.45 -5.63
N LEU A 14 0.58 -8.59 -6.21
CA LEU A 14 1.68 -9.45 -5.78
C LEU A 14 2.95 -9.11 -6.56
N GLY A 15 4.09 -9.42 -5.98
CA GLY A 15 5.38 -9.36 -6.66
C GLY A 15 6.51 -9.23 -5.65
N GLN A 16 7.73 -9.53 -6.09
CA GLN A 16 8.92 -9.41 -5.24
C GLN A 16 9.16 -7.95 -4.81
N ALA A 17 10.06 -7.71 -3.83
CA ALA A 17 10.46 -6.34 -3.49
C ALA A 17 11.01 -5.60 -4.73
N GLY A 18 10.86 -4.28 -4.81
CA GLY A 18 11.35 -3.49 -5.96
C GLY A 18 10.57 -3.63 -7.27
N THR A 19 9.45 -4.38 -7.31
CA THR A 19 8.58 -4.44 -8.51
C THR A 19 7.65 -3.23 -8.68
N GLY A 20 7.76 -2.22 -7.82
CA GLY A 20 6.95 -0.99 -7.92
C GLY A 20 5.52 -1.09 -7.39
N LYS A 21 5.18 -2.12 -6.61
CA LYS A 21 3.81 -2.32 -6.06
C LYS A 21 3.26 -1.07 -5.37
N THR A 22 4.02 -0.54 -4.41
CA THR A 22 3.62 0.62 -3.61
C THR A 22 3.56 1.88 -4.48
N LEU A 23 4.59 2.12 -5.30
CA LEU A 23 4.67 3.26 -6.20
C LEU A 23 3.48 3.34 -7.17
N LEU A 24 3.20 2.25 -7.90
CA LEU A 24 2.09 2.17 -8.85
C LEU A 24 0.73 2.37 -8.14
N THR A 25 0.59 1.81 -6.94
CA THR A 25 -0.65 1.90 -6.17
C THR A 25 -0.87 3.32 -5.63
N LEU A 26 0.18 3.98 -5.16
CA LEU A 26 0.14 5.38 -4.71
C LEU A 26 -0.15 6.31 -5.88
N ALA A 27 0.52 6.14 -7.03
CA ALA A 27 0.24 6.93 -8.23
C ALA A 27 -1.24 6.82 -8.64
N ALA A 28 -1.76 5.60 -8.76
CA ALA A 28 -3.17 5.38 -9.11
C ALA A 28 -4.14 5.94 -8.05
N GLY A 29 -3.81 5.81 -6.77
CA GLY A 29 -4.60 6.37 -5.68
C GLY A 29 -4.62 7.89 -5.69
N LEU A 30 -3.46 8.52 -5.96
CA LEU A 30 -3.31 9.97 -5.99
C LEU A 30 -4.07 10.58 -7.16
N THR A 31 -3.90 10.07 -8.37
CA THR A 31 -4.68 10.51 -9.54
C THR A 31 -6.19 10.41 -9.26
N GLN A 32 -6.65 9.29 -8.71
CA GLN A 32 -8.08 9.11 -8.42
C GLN A 32 -8.59 9.94 -7.23
N THR A 33 -7.70 10.47 -6.38
CA THR A 33 -8.05 11.31 -5.21
C THR A 33 -7.98 12.80 -5.53
N LEU A 34 -6.92 13.22 -6.24
CA LEU A 34 -6.62 14.63 -6.53
C LEU A 34 -7.24 15.09 -7.84
N GLU A 35 -7.09 14.31 -8.91
CA GLU A 35 -7.54 14.69 -10.25
C GLU A 35 -8.99 14.26 -10.48
N SER A 36 -9.27 12.95 -10.42
CA SER A 36 -10.61 12.41 -10.70
C SER A 36 -11.60 12.59 -9.55
N LYS A 37 -11.11 12.87 -8.33
CA LYS A 37 -11.92 13.05 -7.11
C LYS A 37 -12.91 11.90 -6.84
N HIS A 38 -12.58 10.69 -7.27
CA HIS A 38 -13.36 9.48 -6.97
C HIS A 38 -13.26 9.11 -5.50
N PHE A 39 -12.07 9.30 -4.91
CA PHE A 39 -11.82 9.09 -3.50
C PHE A 39 -11.56 10.40 -2.78
N ALA A 40 -12.00 10.49 -1.53
CA ALA A 40 -11.78 11.66 -0.69
C ALA A 40 -10.35 11.68 -0.12
N GLU A 41 -9.78 10.50 0.11
CA GLU A 41 -8.51 10.30 0.83
C GLU A 41 -7.96 8.89 0.59
N ILE A 42 -6.65 8.77 0.67
CA ILE A 42 -5.91 7.50 0.67
C ILE A 42 -5.62 7.13 2.12
N ILE A 43 -5.98 5.91 2.51
CA ILE A 43 -5.63 5.35 3.81
C ILE A 43 -4.63 4.23 3.57
N MET A 44 -3.48 4.27 4.22
CA MET A 44 -2.48 3.21 4.15
C MET A 44 -2.32 2.56 5.51
N THR A 45 -2.30 1.23 5.54
CA THR A 45 -2.04 0.46 6.75
C THR A 45 -1.05 -0.65 6.44
N ARG A 46 -0.18 -0.97 7.40
CA ARG A 46 0.83 -2.01 7.31
C ARG A 46 0.83 -2.84 8.59
N VAL A 47 1.13 -4.13 8.46
CA VAL A 47 1.33 -5.01 9.61
C VAL A 47 2.71 -4.74 10.22
N THR A 48 2.77 -4.40 11.51
CA THR A 48 4.01 -4.53 12.29
C THR A 48 4.27 -6.01 12.52
N VAL A 49 5.23 -6.60 11.84
CA VAL A 49 5.84 -7.86 12.28
C VAL A 49 7.10 -7.47 13.05
N PRO A 50 7.23 -7.81 14.34
CA PRO A 50 8.46 -7.55 15.08
C PRO A 50 9.60 -8.39 14.46
N VAL A 51 10.70 -7.72 14.10
CA VAL A 51 11.92 -8.39 13.63
C VAL A 51 12.86 -8.54 14.83
N GLY A 52 12.97 -9.75 15.38
CA GLY A 52 13.89 -10.06 16.51
C GLY A 52 13.19 -10.42 17.82
N GLU A 53 13.93 -10.34 18.94
CA GLU A 53 13.36 -10.47 20.29
C GLU A 53 12.27 -9.42 20.47
N ASP A 54 11.10 -9.87 20.94
CA ASP A 54 9.89 -9.10 21.14
C ASP A 54 10.21 -7.77 21.84
N ILE A 55 10.33 -6.67 21.09
CA ILE A 55 10.68 -5.33 21.63
C ILE A 55 9.51 -4.77 22.49
N GLY A 56 8.54 -5.62 22.83
CA GLY A 56 7.22 -5.24 23.29
C GLY A 56 6.49 -4.41 22.24
N PHE A 57 5.28 -3.98 22.60
CA PHE A 57 4.66 -2.87 21.89
C PHE A 57 5.58 -1.66 22.05
N LEU A 58 6.06 -1.06 20.94
CA LEU A 58 6.71 0.25 20.96
C LEU A 58 5.82 1.19 21.82
N PRO A 59 6.27 1.66 22.99
CA PRO A 59 5.48 2.62 23.76
C PRO A 59 5.46 3.95 22.98
N GLY A 60 4.32 4.63 22.97
CA GLY A 60 4.17 5.88 22.22
C GLY A 60 2.85 6.02 21.49
N THR A 61 2.68 7.21 20.89
CA THR A 61 1.57 7.61 20.04
C THR A 61 1.48 6.74 18.78
N GLU A 62 0.34 6.81 18.08
CA GLU A 62 0.22 6.13 16.77
C GLU A 62 1.31 6.61 15.81
N GLU A 63 1.60 7.91 15.80
CA GLU A 63 2.59 8.53 14.91
C GLU A 63 4.02 8.01 15.14
N GLU A 64 4.48 7.93 16.39
CA GLU A 64 5.79 7.38 16.74
C GLU A 64 5.93 5.92 16.30
N LYS A 65 4.85 5.13 16.41
CA LYS A 65 4.81 3.75 15.92
C LYS A 65 4.82 3.66 14.40
N MET A 66 4.27 4.66 13.72
CA MET A 66 4.25 4.70 12.26
C MET A 66 5.53 5.28 11.67
N ALA A 67 6.39 5.94 12.46
CA ALA A 67 7.53 6.71 11.97
C ALA A 67 8.46 5.95 11.00
N PRO A 68 8.83 4.66 11.23
CA PRO A 68 9.65 3.91 10.27
C PRO A 68 9.00 3.76 8.89
N TRP A 69 7.67 3.73 8.83
CA TRP A 69 6.92 3.62 7.57
C TRP A 69 6.67 4.97 6.90
N MET A 70 6.67 6.06 7.68
CA MET A 70 6.53 7.40 7.13
C MET A 70 7.70 7.74 6.21
N GLY A 71 8.94 7.44 6.60
CA GLY A 71 10.11 7.67 5.74
C GLY A 71 10.02 6.94 4.39
N ALA A 72 9.67 5.65 4.42
CA ALA A 72 9.51 4.88 3.18
C ALA A 72 8.35 5.37 2.30
N LEU A 73 7.28 5.91 2.91
CA LEU A 73 6.21 6.57 2.15
C LEU A 73 6.72 7.87 1.51
N GLU A 74 7.45 8.69 2.25
CA GLU A 74 8.03 9.94 1.76
C GLU A 74 8.94 9.69 0.54
N ASP A 75 9.83 8.70 0.62
CA ASP A 75 10.68 8.31 -0.51
C ASP A 75 9.86 7.99 -1.78
N ASN A 76 8.71 7.32 -1.64
CA ASN A 76 7.84 7.03 -2.78
C ASN A 76 7.14 8.28 -3.32
N LEU A 77 6.77 9.23 -2.45
CA LEU A 77 6.12 10.47 -2.86
C LEU A 77 7.10 11.40 -3.57
N ASP A 78 8.36 11.45 -3.14
CA ASP A 78 9.42 12.20 -3.80
C ASP A 78 9.61 11.69 -5.24
N VAL A 79 9.66 10.36 -5.45
CA VAL A 79 9.75 9.77 -6.80
C VAL A 79 8.57 10.20 -7.69
N LEU A 80 7.34 10.23 -7.16
CA LEU A 80 6.15 10.62 -7.93
C LEU A 80 6.08 12.12 -8.23
N THR A 81 6.70 12.97 -7.40
CA THR A 81 6.69 14.42 -7.58
C THR A 81 7.86 14.92 -8.42
N HIS A 82 9.01 14.23 -8.40
CA HIS A 82 10.16 14.56 -9.25
C HIS A 82 9.90 14.28 -10.74
N THR A 83 9.03 13.32 -11.09
CA THR A 83 8.67 13.09 -12.50
C THR A 83 7.96 14.27 -13.17
N ASP A 84 7.38 15.20 -12.40
CA ASP A 84 6.69 16.39 -12.90
C ASP A 84 7.64 17.60 -13.18
N GLU A 85 8.94 17.44 -12.94
CA GLU A 85 9.96 18.48 -13.21
C GLU A 85 10.13 18.79 -14.70
N SER A 86 9.77 17.87 -15.58
CA SER A 86 9.85 18.09 -17.04
C SER A 86 8.70 18.92 -17.60
N SER A 87 7.64 19.15 -16.81
CA SER A 87 6.39 19.81 -17.22
C SER A 87 6.26 21.26 -16.72
N SER A 88 7.11 21.69 -15.78
CA SER A 88 6.98 22.99 -15.10
C SER A 88 7.99 24.01 -15.66
N GLY A 89 7.47 25.09 -16.26
CA GLY A 89 8.28 26.16 -16.85
C GLY A 89 9.15 26.94 -15.82
N PRO A 90 9.97 27.91 -16.29
CA PRO A 90 11.09 28.52 -15.54
C PRO A 90 10.74 29.26 -14.23
N TYR A 91 9.46 29.35 -13.89
CA TYR A 91 8.93 30.08 -12.74
C TYR A 91 8.38 29.17 -11.62
N GLY A 92 8.36 27.84 -11.81
CA GLY A 92 7.95 26.86 -10.80
C GLY A 92 9.09 26.47 -9.86
N GLY A 93 9.61 27.41 -9.06
CA GLY A 93 10.63 27.12 -8.05
C GLY A 93 10.13 26.26 -6.88
N ASP A 94 11.03 25.87 -5.97
CA ASP A 94 10.82 25.00 -4.78
C ASP A 94 9.51 25.23 -4.00
N TRP A 95 8.97 26.46 -4.02
CA TRP A 95 7.69 26.82 -3.40
C TRP A 95 6.47 26.09 -4.00
N GLY A 96 6.42 25.89 -5.31
CA GLY A 96 5.35 25.13 -5.98
C GLY A 96 5.41 23.64 -5.65
N LYS A 97 6.63 23.11 -5.46
CA LYS A 97 6.86 21.73 -5.02
C LYS A 97 6.40 21.52 -3.58
N ALA A 98 6.76 22.43 -2.67
CA ALA A 98 6.33 22.37 -1.27
C ALA A 98 4.80 22.39 -1.14
N ALA A 99 4.12 23.29 -1.84
CA ALA A 99 2.65 23.36 -1.84
C ALA A 99 1.98 22.10 -2.40
N THR A 100 2.52 21.54 -3.49
CA THR A 100 2.03 20.28 -4.09
C THR A 100 2.24 19.11 -3.14
N HIS A 101 3.40 19.05 -2.49
CA HIS A 101 3.73 18.01 -1.53
C HIS A 101 2.83 18.07 -0.28
N ASP A 102 2.54 19.27 0.24
CA ASP A 102 1.61 19.47 1.35
C ASP A 102 0.19 19.05 1.00
N ILE A 103 -0.28 19.34 -0.22
CA ILE A 103 -1.58 18.88 -0.71
C ILE A 103 -1.62 17.35 -0.76
N ILE A 104 -0.60 16.71 -1.35
CA ILE A 104 -0.49 15.24 -1.41
C ILE A 104 -0.52 14.64 -0.01
N ARG A 105 0.33 15.13 0.90
CA ARG A 105 0.40 14.69 2.30
C ARG A 105 -0.93 14.84 3.03
N SER A 106 -1.67 15.92 2.76
CA SER A 106 -2.98 16.14 3.38
C SER A 106 -3.99 15.03 3.04
N LYS A 107 -3.83 14.38 1.87
CA LYS A 107 -4.70 13.32 1.33
C LYS A 107 -4.29 11.90 1.67
N ILE A 108 -3.12 11.69 2.28
CA ILE A 108 -2.67 10.36 2.67
C ILE A 108 -2.70 10.26 4.19
N LYS A 109 -3.35 9.22 4.72
CA LYS A 109 -3.37 8.90 6.15
C LYS A 109 -2.77 7.52 6.37
N VAL A 110 -1.62 7.47 7.02
CA VAL A 110 -1.04 6.22 7.49
C VAL A 110 -1.65 5.88 8.84
N LYS A 111 -2.22 4.68 8.95
CA LYS A 111 -3.00 4.23 10.11
C LYS A 111 -2.66 2.82 10.54
N SER A 112 -2.69 2.60 11.85
CA SER A 112 -2.48 1.27 12.43
C SER A 112 -3.66 0.33 12.10
N MET A 113 -3.43 -0.97 12.12
CA MET A 113 -4.53 -1.94 11.94
C MET A 113 -5.61 -1.81 13.01
N ASN A 114 -5.24 -1.43 14.24
CA ASN A 114 -6.19 -1.27 15.35
C ASN A 114 -7.17 -0.11 15.09
N PHE A 115 -6.69 0.98 14.47
CA PHE A 115 -7.52 2.11 14.08
C PHE A 115 -8.65 1.73 13.11
N MET A 116 -8.45 0.67 12.31
CA MET A 116 -9.42 0.22 11.31
C MET A 116 -10.62 -0.51 11.92
N ARG A 117 -10.49 -1.05 13.13
CA ARG A 117 -11.55 -1.87 13.77
C ARG A 117 -12.76 -1.02 14.14
N GLY A 118 -13.96 -1.58 13.92
CA GLY A 118 -15.22 -0.92 14.27
C GLY A 118 -15.62 0.27 13.39
N ARG A 119 -14.89 0.50 12.29
CA ARG A 119 -15.08 1.67 11.41
C ARG A 119 -15.66 1.25 10.08
N THR A 120 -16.20 2.21 9.34
CA THR A 120 -16.61 2.05 7.94
C THR A 120 -16.01 3.20 7.14
N PHE A 121 -15.36 2.87 6.03
CA PHE A 121 -14.68 3.83 5.17
C PHE A 121 -15.50 4.03 3.90
N LEU A 122 -15.92 5.26 3.64
CA LEU A 122 -16.70 5.64 2.46
C LEU A 122 -15.82 6.46 1.52
N LYS A 123 -15.88 6.14 0.22
CA LYS A 123 -15.10 6.85 -0.81
C LYS A 123 -13.61 6.97 -0.45
N LYS A 124 -13.00 5.89 0.04
CA LYS A 124 -11.56 5.85 0.37
C LYS A 124 -10.80 4.96 -0.60
N TYR A 125 -9.53 5.28 -0.81
CA TYR A 125 -8.58 4.38 -1.46
C TYR A 125 -7.74 3.71 -0.36
N LEU A 126 -8.09 2.49 0.02
CA LEU A 126 -7.47 1.78 1.14
C LEU A 126 -6.34 0.88 0.63
N ILE A 127 -5.12 1.15 1.09
CA ILE A 127 -3.92 0.37 0.80
C ILE A 127 -3.57 -0.46 2.04
N ILE A 128 -3.44 -1.77 1.86
CA ILE A 128 -2.99 -2.72 2.87
C ILE A 128 -1.63 -3.25 2.41
N ASP A 129 -0.56 -2.77 3.01
CA ASP A 129 0.81 -3.13 2.66
C ASP A 129 1.34 -4.29 3.53
N GLU A 130 2.30 -5.04 2.99
CA GLU A 130 2.80 -6.31 3.55
C GLU A 130 1.70 -7.30 3.93
N ALA A 131 0.68 -7.40 3.08
CA ALA A 131 -0.53 -8.15 3.35
C ALA A 131 -0.30 -9.67 3.50
N GLN A 132 0.84 -10.20 3.05
CA GLN A 132 1.22 -11.60 3.25
C GLN A 132 1.35 -11.96 4.74
N ASN A 133 1.64 -10.99 5.59
CA ASN A 133 1.81 -11.15 7.03
C ASN A 133 0.48 -11.09 7.81
N LEU A 134 -0.65 -10.94 7.12
CA LEU A 134 -1.98 -10.98 7.75
C LEU A 134 -2.48 -12.41 7.84
N THR A 135 -3.18 -12.74 8.92
CA THR A 135 -4.04 -13.94 8.98
C THR A 135 -5.32 -13.72 8.17
N PRO A 136 -6.02 -14.80 7.73
CA PRO A 136 -7.33 -14.69 7.08
C PRO A 136 -8.36 -13.90 7.89
N LYS A 137 -8.33 -14.03 9.22
CA LYS A 137 -9.23 -13.29 10.13
C LYS A 137 -8.92 -11.80 10.14
N GLN A 138 -7.65 -11.41 10.20
CA GLN A 138 -7.26 -10.00 10.14
C GLN A 138 -7.59 -9.39 8.78
N MET A 139 -7.29 -10.10 7.69
CA MET A 139 -7.62 -9.67 6.33
C MET A 139 -9.13 -9.42 6.18
N LYS A 140 -9.97 -10.38 6.60
CA LYS A 140 -11.44 -10.20 6.63
C LYS A 140 -11.86 -9.00 7.46
N THR A 141 -11.22 -8.78 8.61
CA THR A 141 -11.53 -7.64 9.48
C THR A 141 -11.28 -6.31 8.78
N LEU A 142 -10.20 -6.19 8.00
CA LEU A 142 -9.84 -4.98 7.26
C LEU A 142 -10.73 -4.75 6.04
N ILE A 143 -10.88 -5.75 5.17
CA ILE A 143 -11.64 -5.60 3.91
C ILE A 143 -13.12 -5.27 4.20
N THR A 144 -13.72 -5.87 5.23
CA THR A 144 -15.11 -5.60 5.60
C THR A 144 -15.37 -4.21 6.19
N ARG A 145 -14.35 -3.35 6.31
CA ARG A 145 -14.51 -1.94 6.66
C ARG A 145 -14.78 -1.07 5.42
N ALA A 146 -14.55 -1.58 4.21
CA ALA A 146 -14.85 -0.87 2.98
C ALA A 146 -16.36 -0.73 2.81
N GLY A 147 -16.86 0.51 2.90
CA GLY A 147 -18.22 0.86 2.53
C GLY A 147 -18.30 1.39 1.09
N PRO A 148 -19.48 1.89 0.67
CA PRO A 148 -19.72 2.33 -0.70
C PRO A 148 -18.65 3.27 -1.27
N GLY A 149 -18.25 2.97 -2.51
CA GLY A 149 -17.27 3.75 -3.27
C GLY A 149 -15.84 3.64 -2.74
N THR A 150 -15.54 2.69 -1.85
CA THR A 150 -14.17 2.45 -1.38
C THR A 150 -13.51 1.34 -2.19
N LYS A 151 -12.30 1.60 -2.68
CA LYS A 151 -11.44 0.61 -3.31
C LYS A 151 -10.41 0.12 -2.30
N VAL A 152 -10.17 -1.18 -2.25
CA VAL A 152 -9.15 -1.80 -1.38
C VAL A 152 -8.08 -2.45 -2.24
N VAL A 153 -6.82 -2.14 -1.96
CA VAL A 153 -5.65 -2.68 -2.64
C VAL A 153 -4.73 -3.35 -1.62
N CYS A 154 -4.58 -4.67 -1.72
CA CYS A 154 -3.62 -5.43 -0.92
C CYS A 154 -2.31 -5.61 -1.69
N LEU A 155 -1.20 -5.16 -1.10
CA LEU A 155 0.14 -5.31 -1.64
C LEU A 155 0.86 -6.41 -0.86
N GLY A 156 1.64 -7.24 -1.53
CA GLY A 156 2.46 -8.20 -0.80
C GLY A 156 3.37 -9.06 -1.67
N ASN A 157 4.17 -9.88 -0.98
CA ASN A 157 5.07 -10.87 -1.56
C ASN A 157 4.93 -12.18 -0.79
N ILE A 158 4.26 -13.18 -1.36
CA ILE A 158 4.03 -14.47 -0.69
C ILE A 158 5.33 -15.20 -0.35
N ALA A 159 6.40 -15.00 -1.12
CA ALA A 159 7.71 -15.59 -0.85
C ALA A 159 8.45 -14.92 0.33
N GLN A 160 7.92 -13.84 0.90
CA GLN A 160 8.53 -13.08 1.99
C GLN A 160 7.52 -12.91 3.14
N ILE A 161 7.15 -14.04 3.75
CA ILE A 161 6.39 -14.05 4.99
C ILE A 161 7.37 -13.87 6.14
N ASP A 162 7.24 -12.77 6.88
CA ASP A 162 8.19 -12.38 7.92
C ASP A 162 7.89 -13.02 9.28
N THR A 163 6.76 -13.72 9.41
CA THR A 163 6.32 -14.33 10.66
C THR A 163 6.35 -15.86 10.61
N PRO A 164 6.90 -16.55 11.64
CA PRO A 164 6.95 -18.00 11.67
C PRO A 164 5.56 -18.64 11.88
N TYR A 165 4.55 -17.85 12.21
CA TYR A 165 3.18 -18.33 12.46
C TYR A 165 2.33 -18.44 11.19
N LEU A 166 2.84 -17.95 10.05
CA LEU A 166 2.16 -18.02 8.76
C LEU A 166 3.01 -18.77 7.75
N THR A 167 2.31 -19.39 6.80
CA THR A 167 2.87 -20.03 5.62
C THR A 167 2.12 -19.52 4.40
N GLU A 168 2.59 -19.83 3.21
CA GLU A 168 1.91 -19.43 1.97
C GLU A 168 0.44 -19.86 1.96
N GLY A 169 0.13 -21.06 2.47
CA GLY A 169 -1.23 -21.59 2.54
C GLY A 169 -2.09 -21.02 3.68
N SER A 170 -1.48 -20.49 4.74
CA SER A 170 -2.20 -19.90 5.87
C SER A 170 -2.22 -18.36 5.86
N SER A 171 -1.53 -17.73 4.90
CA SER A 171 -1.57 -16.28 4.69
C SER A 171 -2.96 -15.81 4.30
N GLY A 172 -3.37 -14.69 4.92
CA GLY A 172 -4.59 -13.97 4.60
C GLY A 172 -4.61 -13.46 3.18
N LEU A 173 -3.46 -13.18 2.57
CA LEU A 173 -3.33 -12.75 1.19
C LEU A 173 -3.69 -13.88 0.21
N THR A 174 -3.10 -15.06 0.37
CA THR A 174 -3.47 -16.26 -0.41
C THR A 174 -4.94 -16.61 -0.23
N TYR A 175 -5.42 -16.56 1.01
CA TYR A 175 -6.82 -16.82 1.33
C TYR A 175 -7.78 -15.89 0.57
N VAL A 176 -7.54 -14.57 0.54
CA VAL A 176 -8.45 -13.67 -0.19
C VAL A 176 -8.33 -13.76 -1.68
N VAL A 177 -7.14 -14.00 -2.23
CA VAL A 177 -6.99 -14.27 -3.66
C VAL A 177 -7.86 -15.47 -4.05
N ASP A 178 -7.82 -16.55 -3.28
CA ASP A 178 -8.64 -17.73 -3.55
C ASP A 178 -10.15 -17.46 -3.41
N ARG A 179 -10.57 -16.79 -2.34
CA ARG A 179 -12.00 -16.53 -2.07
C ARG A 179 -12.64 -15.49 -2.99
N PHE A 180 -11.85 -14.61 -3.58
CA PHE A 180 -12.33 -13.58 -4.50
C PHE A 180 -12.23 -14.03 -5.97
N LYS A 181 -11.79 -15.28 -6.25
CA LYS A 181 -11.82 -15.85 -7.60
C LYS A 181 -13.24 -15.81 -8.17
N GLY A 182 -13.37 -15.31 -9.39
CA GLY A 182 -14.63 -15.27 -10.13
C GLY A 182 -15.58 -14.15 -9.71
N TRP A 183 -15.24 -13.34 -8.70
CA TRP A 183 -16.01 -12.13 -8.43
C TRP A 183 -15.66 -11.04 -9.46
N PRO A 184 -16.63 -10.47 -10.21
CA PRO A 184 -16.31 -9.55 -11.31
C PRO A 184 -15.64 -8.24 -10.88
N HIS A 185 -15.80 -7.85 -9.62
CA HIS A 185 -15.28 -6.60 -9.05
C HIS A 185 -13.95 -6.79 -8.32
N SER A 186 -13.28 -7.93 -8.48
CA SER A 186 -11.89 -8.14 -8.05
C SER A 186 -10.91 -8.32 -9.20
N GLY A 187 -9.67 -7.93 -8.95
CA GLY A 187 -8.55 -8.20 -9.84
C GLY A 187 -7.31 -8.65 -9.07
N HIS A 188 -6.61 -9.66 -9.58
CA HIS A 188 -5.40 -10.19 -8.97
C HIS A 188 -4.25 -10.06 -9.99
N ILE A 189 -3.22 -9.30 -9.64
CA ILE A 189 -2.06 -9.02 -10.49
C ILE A 189 -0.80 -9.54 -9.81
N THR A 190 0.08 -10.15 -10.59
CA THR A 190 1.45 -10.48 -10.17
C THR A 190 2.44 -9.72 -11.04
N LEU A 191 3.20 -8.81 -10.43
CA LEU A 191 4.30 -8.11 -11.08
C LEU A 191 5.52 -9.03 -11.11
N GLN A 192 5.94 -9.41 -12.31
CA GLN A 192 6.99 -10.41 -12.51
C GLN A 192 8.40 -9.85 -12.46
N ARG A 193 8.60 -8.59 -12.85
CA ARG A 193 9.92 -7.98 -12.97
C ARG A 193 9.95 -6.64 -12.24
N GLY A 194 11.02 -6.42 -11.48
CA GLY A 194 11.31 -5.15 -10.85
C GLY A 194 12.49 -4.46 -11.50
N GLU A 195 12.59 -3.16 -11.29
CA GLU A 195 13.75 -2.35 -11.67
C GLU A 195 14.72 -2.37 -10.49
N ARG A 196 15.42 -3.49 -10.32
CA ARG A 196 16.40 -3.67 -9.25
C ARG A 196 17.81 -3.37 -9.74
N SER A 197 18.66 -3.00 -8.79
CA SER A 197 20.09 -2.90 -9.07
C SER A 197 20.69 -4.30 -9.24
N ARG A 198 21.78 -4.39 -10.02
CA ARG A 198 22.55 -5.64 -10.19
C ARG A 198 22.93 -6.30 -8.85
N LEU A 199 23.15 -5.52 -7.80
CA LEU A 199 23.44 -6.02 -6.46
C LEU A 199 22.22 -6.72 -5.83
N ALA A 200 21.05 -6.09 -5.90
CA ALA A 200 19.83 -6.62 -5.30
C ALA A 200 19.31 -7.86 -6.02
N ASP A 201 19.52 -7.96 -7.33
CA ASP A 201 19.22 -9.18 -8.09
C ASP A 201 20.15 -10.32 -7.68
N HIS A 202 21.47 -10.08 -7.68
CA HIS A 202 22.43 -11.10 -7.29
C HIS A 202 22.21 -11.59 -5.85
N ALA A 203 21.96 -10.67 -4.91
CA ALA A 203 21.69 -11.03 -3.51
C ALA A 203 20.44 -11.91 -3.34
N ALA A 204 19.38 -11.69 -4.14
CA ALA A 204 18.16 -12.50 -4.09
C ALA A 204 18.33 -13.90 -4.69
N GLU A 205 19.35 -14.11 -5.53
CA GLU A 205 19.66 -15.43 -6.09
C GLU A 205 20.55 -16.28 -5.17
N VAL A 206 21.42 -15.65 -4.38
CA VAL A 206 22.49 -16.35 -3.63
C VAL A 206 22.26 -16.46 -2.11
N LEU A 207 21.32 -15.68 -1.54
CA LEU A 207 20.97 -15.70 -0.11
C LEU A 207 19.60 -16.37 0.10
#